data_AF-A0A3S9FJ71-F1
#
_entry.id   AF-A0A3S9FJ71-F1
#
_cell.length_a   1.000
_cell.length_b   1.000
_cell.length_c   1.000
_cell.angle_alpha   90.00
_cell.angle_beta   90.00
_cell.angle_gamma   90.00
#
_symmetry.space_group_name_H-M   'P 1'
#
loop_
_entity.id
_entity.type
_entity.pdbx_description
1 polymer ?
#
loop_
_entity_poly.entity_id
_entity_poly.type
_entity_poly.pdbx_seq_one_letter_code
_entity_poly.pdbx_strand_id
1 'polypeptide(L)' 'MLLRNVGGLSLDPNTDEVLNGLAAEMGKIKPELVAGIVGEWLMANAYLPVPHALDQESAVEGNA' A
#
# COMPACT_ATOMS: atom_id res chain seq x y z
N MET A 1 7.33 1.72 27.12
CA MET A 1 7.49 1.65 25.65
C MET A 1 6.11 1.54 25.03
N LEU A 2 5.75 2.44 24.11
CA LEU A 2 4.51 2.32 23.33
C LEU A 2 4.86 1.60 22.03
N LEU A 3 4.44 0.35 21.90
CA LEU A 3 4.52 -0.36 20.63
C LEU A 3 3.48 0.29 19.70
N ARG A 4 3.92 0.94 18.63
CA ARG A 4 3.02 1.37 17.55
C ARG A 4 2.69 0.14 16.70
N ASN A 5 1.41 -0.09 16.39
CA ASN A 5 0.92 -1.21 15.57
C ASN A 5 0.90 -2.60 16.26
N VAL A 6 0.52 -2.68 17.53
CA VAL A 6 0.36 -3.97 18.24
C VAL A 6 -0.98 -4.66 17.93
N GLY A 7 -1.92 -3.95 17.30
CA GLY A 7 -3.13 -4.57 16.78
C GLY A 7 -2.75 -5.41 15.57
N GLY A 8 -2.90 -6.72 15.68
CA GLY A 8 -2.74 -7.63 14.55
C GLY A 8 -3.61 -7.19 13.37
N LEU A 9 -3.20 -7.58 12.16
CA LEU A 9 -3.97 -7.29 10.95
C LEU A 9 -5.29 -8.06 10.99
N SER A 10 -6.41 -7.34 11.11
CA SER A 10 -7.74 -7.94 11.01
C SER A 10 -8.06 -8.15 9.53
N LEU A 11 -8.04 -9.41 9.10
CA LEU A 11 -8.39 -9.82 7.74
C LEU A 11 -9.76 -10.48 7.73
N ASP A 12 -10.41 -10.44 6.56
CA ASP A 12 -11.53 -11.31 6.29
C ASP A 12 -11.10 -12.79 6.49
N PRO A 13 -11.94 -13.65 7.11
CA PRO A 13 -11.54 -15.02 7.44
C PRO A 13 -11.06 -15.85 6.25
N ASN A 14 -11.68 -15.70 5.07
CA ASN A 14 -11.26 -16.42 3.86
C ASN A 14 -9.88 -15.93 3.39
N THR A 15 -9.67 -14.60 3.45
CA THR A 15 -8.37 -14.02 3.12
C THR A 15 -7.27 -14.49 4.09
N ASP A 16 -7.59 -14.60 5.38
CA ASP A 16 -6.65 -15.10 6.39
C ASP A 16 -6.25 -16.57 6.13
N GLU A 17 -7.24 -17.42 5.84
CA GLU A 17 -7.02 -18.85 5.53
C GLU A 17 -6.15 -19.02 4.29
N VAL A 18 -6.46 -18.32 3.20
CA VAL A 18 -5.68 -18.37 1.96
C VAL A 18 -4.25 -17.91 2.20
N LEU A 19 -4.04 -16.81 2.94
CA LEU A 19 -2.69 -16.32 3.25
C LEU A 19 -1.91 -17.26 4.18
N ASN A 20 -2.57 -17.94 5.11
CA ASN A 20 -1.92 -18.96 5.93
C ASN A 20 -1.46 -20.15 5.07
N GLY A 21 -2.32 -20.64 4.16
CA GLY A 21 -1.99 -21.73 3.24
C GLY A 21 -0.83 -21.36 2.31
N LEU A 22 -0.92 -20.19 1.68
CA LEU A 22 0.13 -19.68 0.79
C LEU A 22 1.47 -19.48 1.52
N ALA A 23 1.44 -18.95 2.74
CA ALA A 23 2.66 -18.79 3.55
C ALA A 23 3.31 -20.16 3.83
N ALA A 24 2.51 -21.17 4.17
CA ALA A 24 3.00 -22.53 4.41
C ALA A 24 3.60 -23.15 3.14
N GLU A 25 2.96 -23.00 1.98
CA GLU A 25 3.49 -23.47 0.68
C GLU A 25 4.82 -22.80 0.32
N MET A 26 4.97 -21.52 0.65
CA MET A 26 6.19 -20.75 0.41
C MET A 26 7.27 -20.95 1.49
N GLY A 27 6.99 -21.71 2.56
CA GLY A 27 7.90 -21.88 3.69
C GLY A 27 8.17 -20.59 4.47
N LYS A 28 7.21 -19.65 4.47
CA LYS A 28 7.28 -18.36 5.18
C LYS A 28 6.27 -18.31 6.32
N ILE A 29 6.48 -17.41 7.28
CA ILE A 29 5.42 -17.06 8.23
C ILE A 29 4.49 -16.02 7.60
N LYS A 30 3.17 -16.10 7.90
CA LYS A 30 2.17 -15.17 7.33
C LYS A 30 2.56 -13.68 7.45
N PRO A 31 3.09 -13.18 8.59
CA PRO A 31 3.48 -11.77 8.69
C PRO A 31 4.56 -11.36 7.67
N GLU A 32 5.51 -12.25 7.36
CA GLU A 32 6.55 -11.99 6.35
C GLU A 32 5.97 -11.96 4.93
N LEU A 33 5.06 -12.89 4.62
CA LEU A 33 4.35 -12.89 3.34
C LEU A 33 3.53 -11.61 3.14
N VAL A 34 2.76 -11.22 4.15
CA VAL A 34 1.95 -9.99 4.13
C VAL A 34 2.83 -8.75 3.97
N ALA A 35 3.95 -8.67 4.70
CA ALA A 35 4.90 -7.57 4.55
C ALA A 35 5.47 -7.50 3.12
N GLY A 36 5.76 -8.65 2.50
CA GLY A 36 6.20 -8.75 1.10
C GLY A 36 5.14 -8.23 0.13
N ILE A 37 3.91 -8.72 0.22
CA ILE A 37 2.78 -8.28 -0.64
C ILE A 37 2.57 -6.77 -0.54
N VAL A 38 2.50 -6.23 0.68
CA VAL A 38 2.31 -4.80 0.91
C VAL A 38 3.50 -4.00 0.37
N GLY A 39 4.73 -4.48 0.58
CA GLY A 39 5.93 -3.84 0.07
C GLY A 39 5.95 -3.78 -1.46
N GLU A 40 5.66 -4.89 -2.13
CA GLU A 40 5.58 -4.96 -3.59
C GLU A 40 4.47 -4.07 -4.15
N TRP A 41 3.29 -4.10 -3.53
CA TRP A 41 2.20 -3.22 -3.90
C TRP A 41 2.60 -1.75 -3.75
N LEU A 42 3.24 -1.37 -2.64
CA LEU A 42 3.72 0.00 -2.44
C LEU A 42 4.80 0.40 -3.45
N MET A 43 5.70 -0.50 -3.85
CA MET A 43 6.69 -0.21 -4.88
C MET A 43 6.06 -0.02 -6.26
N ALA A 44 5.11 -0.89 -6.62
CA ALA A 44 4.41 -0.83 -7.90
C ALA A 44 3.45 0.37 -8.00
N ASN A 45 2.88 0.79 -6.87
CA ASN A 45 1.87 1.85 -6.79
C ASN A 45 2.40 3.12 -6.11
N ALA A 46 3.72 3.22 -5.89
CA ALA A 46 4.34 4.42 -5.34
C ALA A 46 4.01 5.58 -6.28
N TYR A 47 3.14 6.47 -5.81
CA TYR A 47 2.90 7.73 -6.47
C TYR A 47 4.20 8.54 -6.38
N LEU A 48 4.98 8.56 -7.44
CA LEU A 48 5.87 9.70 -7.64
C LEU A 48 4.93 10.89 -7.80
N PRO A 49 5.01 11.93 -6.94
CA PRO A 49 4.31 13.16 -7.24
C PRO A 49 4.74 13.53 -8.66
N VAL A 50 3.78 13.58 -9.58
CA VAL A 50 4.01 14.20 -10.88
C VAL A 50 4.65 15.54 -10.52
N PRO A 51 5.88 15.85 -10.98
CA PRO A 51 6.34 17.21 -10.91
C PRO A 51 5.31 17.95 -11.72
N HIS A 52 4.36 18.60 -11.04
CA HIS A 52 3.57 19.64 -11.65
C HIS A 52 4.65 20.61 -12.11
N ALA A 53 5.04 20.50 -13.38
CA ALA A 53 5.73 21.58 -14.03
C ALA A 53 4.83 22.77 -13.75
N LEU A 54 5.34 23.66 -12.90
CA LEU A 54 4.78 24.97 -12.66
C LEU A 54 4.96 25.77 -13.96
N ASP A 55 4.34 25.31 -15.04
CA ASP A 55 4.25 25.96 -16.33
C ASP A 55 2.75 26.08 -16.60
N GLN A 56 2.14 27.18 -16.19
CA GLN A 56 2.15 28.48 -16.86
C GLN A 56 0.84 28.63 -17.66
N GLU A 57 0.13 29.72 -17.34
CA GLU A 57 -0.92 30.33 -18.13
C GLU A 57 -2.27 29.57 -18.25
N SER A 58 -3.15 29.78 -17.28
CA SER A 58 -4.56 30.01 -17.63
C SER A 58 -5.02 31.25 -16.89
N ALA A 59 -4.51 32.40 -17.34
CA ALA A 59 -5.20 33.67 -17.15
C ALA A 59 -6.50 33.58 -17.95
N VAL A 60 -7.57 33.11 -17.32
CA VAL A 60 -8.90 33.23 -17.89
C VAL A 60 -9.27 34.70 -17.74
N GLU A 61 -9.24 35.47 -18.82
CA GLU A 61 -9.83 36.81 -18.85
C GLU A 61 -11.34 36.66 -18.61
N GLY A 62 -11.75 36.85 -17.36
CA GLY A 62 -13.15 36.99 -17.00
C GLY A 62 -13.66 38.32 -17.53
N ASN A 63 -14.45 38.29 -18.59
CA ASN A 63 -15.21 39.46 -19.00
C ASN A 63 -16.49 39.51 -18.15
N ALA A 64 -16.66 40.62 -17.41
CA ALA A 64 -17.83 40.94 -16.62
C ALA A 64 -18.99 41.45 -17.49
#